data_AF-A0A7X3CP93-F1
#
_entry.id   AF-A0A7X3CP93-F1
#
_cell.length_a   1.000
_cell.length_b   1.000
_cell.length_c   1.000
_cell.angle_alpha   90.00
_cell.angle_beta   90.00
_cell.angle_gamma   90.00
#
_symmetry.space_group_name_H-M   'P 1'
#
loop_
_entity.id
_entity.type
_entity.pdbx_description
1 polymer ?
#
loop_
_entity_poly.entity_id
_entity_poly.type
_entity_poly.pdbx_seq_one_letter_code
_entity_poly.pdbx_strand_id
1 'polypeptide(L)' 'MTIVNISDISVELFITVMFFILIIAPLGSLGLLRLFQGRKKSGLILIGSGIVSYVVFQFVAGLII' A
#
# COMPACT_ATOMS: atom_id res chain seq x y z
N MET A 1 -1.06 25.29 13.62
CA MET A 1 -0.38 23.98 13.54
C MET A 1 0.97 24.22 12.89
N THR A 2 2.06 23.89 13.58
CA THR A 2 3.38 23.89 12.94
C THR A 2 3.35 22.86 11.80
N ILE A 3 3.71 23.31 10.60
CA ILE A 3 3.86 22.41 9.45
C ILE A 3 4.93 21.39 9.81
N VAL A 4 4.57 20.10 9.72
CA VAL A 4 5.52 19.01 9.89
C VAL A 4 6.58 19.18 8.81
N ASN A 5 7.83 19.46 9.21
CA ASN A 5 8.93 19.61 8.30
C ASN A 5 9.32 18.21 7.78
N ILE A 6 9.33 18.07 6.45
CA ILE A 6 9.66 16.83 5.74
C ILE A 6 10.96 16.96 4.94
N SER A 7 11.73 18.05 5.14
CA SER A 7 12.93 18.35 4.37
C SER A 7 14.04 17.31 4.56
N ASP A 8 14.06 16.67 5.73
CA ASP A 8 15.08 15.67 6.08
C ASP A 8 14.65 14.22 5.75
N ILE A 9 13.47 14.03 5.14
CA ILE A 9 12.96 12.70 4.78
C ILE A 9 13.55 12.29 3.43
N SER A 10 14.12 11.08 3.36
CA SER A 10 14.57 10.53 2.08
C SER A 10 13.40 10.35 1.12
N VAL A 11 13.61 10.70 -0.15
CA VAL A 11 12.58 10.61 -1.20
C VAL A 11 12.05 9.17 -1.30
N GLU A 12 12.93 8.18 -1.11
CA GLU A 12 12.60 6.75 -1.09
C GLU A 12 11.60 6.40 0.03
N LEU A 13 11.85 6.89 1.26
CA LEU A 13 10.97 6.66 2.39
C LEU A 13 9.61 7.32 2.18
N PHE A 14 9.62 8.56 1.66
CA PHE A 14 8.40 9.28 1.34
C PHE A 14 7.54 8.51 0.33
N ILE A 15 8.12 8.09 -0.80
CA ILE A 15 7.42 7.34 -1.85
C ILE A 15 6.90 6.01 -1.31
N THR A 16 7.71 5.29 -0.52
CA THR A 16 7.32 4.00 0.05
C THR A 16 6.11 4.14 0.98
N VAL A 17 6.15 5.12 1.89
CA VAL A 17 5.03 5.38 2.81
C VAL A 17 3.80 5.85 2.06
N MET A 18 3.97 6.74 1.07
CA MET A 18 2.86 7.23 0.25
C MET A 18 2.18 6.09 -0.52
N PHE A 19 2.97 5.20 -1.14
CA PHE A 19 2.45 4.02 -1.83
C PHE A 19 1.72 3.08 -0.87
N PHE A 20 2.29 2.86 0.31
CA PHE A 20 1.66 2.03 1.33
C PHE A 20 0.30 2.58 1.78
N ILE A 21 0.23 3.87 2.11
CA ILE A 21 -1.00 4.51 2.60
C ILE A 21 -2.06 4.59 1.50
N LEU A 22 -1.67 4.93 0.27
CA LEU A 22 -2.63 5.17 -0.81
C LEU A 22 -3.12 3.88 -1.48
N ILE A 23 -2.33 2.81 -1.47
CA ILE A 23 -2.63 1.59 -2.21
C ILE A 23 -2.78 0.39 -1.28
N ILE A 24 -1.73 0.05 -0.54
CA ILE A 24 -1.68 -1.21 0.23
C ILE A 24 -2.70 -1.19 1.39
N ALA A 25 -2.69 -0.13 2.19
CA ALA A 25 -3.55 0.02 3.36
C ALA A 25 -5.05 -0.05 3.01
N PRO A 26 -5.59 0.70 2.02
CA PRO A 26 -7.00 0.62 1.67
C PRO A 26 -7.40 -0.74 1.07
N LEU A 27 -6.53 -1.37 0.26
CA LEU A 27 -6.80 -2.69 -0.30
C LEU A 27 -6.86 -3.77 0.79
N GLY A 28 -5.92 -3.72 1.74
CA GLY A 28 -5.93 -4.62 2.91
C GLY A 28 -7.15 -4.40 3.81
N SER A 29 -7.45 -3.14 4.14
CA SER A 29 -8.60 -2.77 4.98
C SER A 29 -9.93 -3.21 4.36
N LEU A 30 -10.17 -2.84 3.11
CA LEU A 30 -11.39 -3.22 2.39
C LEU A 30 -11.44 -4.74 2.18
N GLY A 31 -10.32 -5.38 1.86
CA GLY A 31 -10.22 -6.83 1.70
C GLY A 31 -10.64 -7.55 2.98
N LEU A 32 -10.11 -7.14 4.13
CA LEU A 32 -10.47 -7.70 5.43
C LEU A 32 -11.95 -7.45 5.77
N LEU A 33 -12.45 -6.23 5.54
CA LEU A 33 -13.87 -5.91 5.72
C LEU A 33 -14.77 -6.83 4.88
N ARG A 34 -14.41 -7.10 3.63
CA ARG A 34 -15.16 -8.01 2.74
C ARG A 34 -15.14 -9.46 3.24
N LEU A 35 -14.04 -9.90 3.85
CA LEU A 35 -13.97 -11.23 4.48
C LEU A 35 -14.94 -11.34 5.67
N PHE A 36 -14.98 -10.32 6.53
CA PHE A 36 -15.92 -10.27 7.65
C PHE A 36 -17.40 -10.15 7.22
N GLN A 37 -17.65 -9.55 6.06
CA GLN A 37 -18.99 -9.52 5.44
C GLN A 37 -19.39 -10.85 4.77
N GLY A 38 -18.59 -11.92 4.90
CA GLY A 38 -18.84 -13.21 4.25
C GLY A 38 -18.55 -13.23 2.74
N ARG A 39 -18.08 -12.12 2.15
CA ARG A 39 -17.76 -11.99 0.72
C ARG A 39 -16.33 -12.50 0.43
N LYS A 40 -16.09 -13.78 0.73
CA LYS A 40 -14.75 -14.41 0.73
C LYS A 40 -13.97 -14.21 -0.57
N LYS A 41 -14.58 -14.44 -1.74
CA LYS A 41 -13.91 -14.25 -3.04
C LYS A 41 -13.43 -12.82 -3.24
N SER A 42 -14.31 -11.84 -3.00
CA SER A 42 -13.98 -10.42 -3.17
C SER A 42 -12.91 -9.96 -2.17
N GLY A 43 -12.98 -10.41 -0.92
CA GLY A 43 -11.97 -10.09 0.09
C GLY A 43 -10.59 -10.66 -0.25
N LEU A 44 -10.52 -11.93 -0.69
CA LEU A 44 -9.25 -12.54 -1.10
C LEU A 44 -8.66 -11.88 -2.35
N ILE A 45 -9.49 -11.49 -3.32
CA ILE A 45 -9.01 -10.76 -4.52
C ILE A 45 -8.40 -9.42 -4.10
N LEU A 46 -9.04 -8.67 -3.19
CA LEU A 46 -8.52 -7.39 -2.72
C LEU A 46 -7.19 -7.55 -1.96
N ILE A 47 -7.10 -8.49 -1.03
CA ILE A 47 -5.85 -8.78 -0.32
C ILE A 47 -4.76 -9.22 -1.30
N GLY A 48 -5.09 -10.15 -2.21
CA GLY A 48 -4.18 -10.61 -3.25
C GLY A 48 -3.68 -9.47 -4.14
N SER A 49 -4.57 -8.55 -4.54
CA SER A 49 -4.21 -7.37 -5.33
C SER A 49 -3.26 -6.42 -4.59
N GLY A 50 -3.41 -6.28 -3.27
CA GLY A 50 -2.47 -5.53 -2.43
C GLY A 50 -1.09 -6.17 -2.42
N ILE A 51 -1.01 -7.48 -2.25
CA ILE A 51 0.26 -8.24 -2.30
C ILE A 51 0.92 -8.10 -3.67
N VAL A 52 0.17 -8.30 -4.76
CA VAL A 52 0.68 -8.15 -6.13
C VAL A 52 1.19 -6.73 -6.36
N SER A 53 0.46 -5.71 -5.91
CA SER A 53 0.88 -4.31 -6.04
C SER A 53 2.19 -4.03 -5.31
N TYR A 54 2.39 -4.61 -4.11
CA TYR A 54 3.65 -4.49 -3.38
C TYR A 54 4.82 -5.15 -4.12
N VAL A 55 4.62 -6.36 -4.66
CA VAL A 55 5.65 -7.06 -5.44
C VAL A 55 6.03 -6.27 -6.69
N VAL A 56 5.05 -5.73 -7.42
CA VAL A 56 5.29 -4.87 -8.59
C VAL A 56 6.03 -3.60 -8.19
N PHE A 57 5.64 -2.96 -7.08
CA PHE A 57 6.32 -1.77 -6.58
C PHE A 57 7.79 -2.06 -6.24
N GLN A 58 8.08 -3.14 -5.53
CA GLN A 58 9.45 -3.54 -5.19
C GLN A 58 10.28 -3.84 -6.45
N PHE A 59 9.69 -4.53 -7.43
CA PHE A 59 10.36 -4.82 -8.70
C PHE A 59 10.71 -3.53 -9.46
N VAL A 60 9.77 -2.60 -9.57
CA VAL A 60 9.99 -1.32 -10.26
C VAL A 60 10.97 -0.44 -9.49
N ALA A 61 10.82 -0.32 -8.17
CA ALA A 61 11.72 0.47 -7.34
C ALA A 61 13.16 -0.06 -7.40
N GLY A 62 13.34 -1.38 -7.32
CA GLY A 62 14.65 -2.02 -7.44
C GLY A 62 15.26 -2.01 -8.85
N LEU A 63 14.48 -1.66 -9.88
CA LEU A 63 15.00 -1.45 -11.23
C LEU A 63 15.45 0.00 -11.47
N ILE A 64 14.93 0.95 -10.69
CA ILE A 64 15.17 2.39 -10.81
C ILE A 64 16.29 2.86 -9.89
N ILE A 65 16.52 2.15 -8.78
CA ILE A 65 17.63 2.35 -7.83
C ILE A 65 18.85 1.56 -8.30
#